data_AF-A0A2N5FCV6-F1
#
_entry.id   AF-A0A2N5FCV6-F1
#
_cell.length_a   1.000
_cell.length_b   1.000
_cell.length_c   1.000
_cell.angle_alpha   90.00
_cell.angle_beta   90.00
_cell.angle_gamma   90.00
#
_symmetry.space_group_name_H-M   'P 1'
#
loop_
_entity.id
_entity.type
_entity.pdbx_description
1 polymer ?
#
loop_
_entity_poly.entity_id
_entity_poly.type
_entity_poly.pdbx_seq_one_letter_code
_entity_poly.pdbx_strand_id
1 'polypeptide(L)'
;MKKIFFCLAIFILAGCNNKFIFLEGESDNWRGEYSANITDNTEYGNYIFGYKEAKSDISFKNLKVTINDGESELNAEKHEGATVRMSTSCSGCSVTNEDHPQKVTIKWDGNAETFYLKRTN
;
A
#
# COMPACT_ATOMS: atom_id res chain seq x y z
N MET A 1 36.58 32.56 42.69
CA MET A 1 35.20 32.09 42.40
C MET A 1 35.10 31.77 40.91
N LYS A 2 35.29 30.51 40.50
CA LYS A 2 35.16 30.09 39.09
C LYS A 2 33.83 29.33 38.94
N LYS A 3 32.84 29.97 38.31
CA LYS A 3 31.54 29.35 38.03
C LYS A 3 31.70 28.48 36.79
N ILE A 4 31.68 27.15 36.98
CA ILE A 4 31.66 26.18 35.89
C ILE A 4 30.25 26.20 35.29
N PHE A 5 30.15 26.65 34.03
CA PHE A 5 28.91 26.64 33.26
C PHE A 5 28.73 25.24 32.67
N PHE A 6 27.86 24.43 33.27
CA PHE A 6 27.54 23.09 32.79
C PHE A 6 26.51 23.19 31.66
N CYS A 7 26.98 23.26 30.41
CA CYS A 7 26.10 23.14 29.24
C CYS A 7 25.67 21.69 29.08
N LEU A 8 24.49 21.36 29.59
CA LEU A 8 23.82 20.08 29.41
C LEU A 8 23.25 20.02 27.98
N ALA A 9 24.05 19.53 27.02
CA ALA A 9 23.60 19.28 25.67
C ALA A 9 22.64 18.08 25.67
N ILE A 10 21.34 18.36 25.63
CA ILE A 10 20.30 17.35 25.47
C ILE A 10 20.35 16.90 24.00
N PHE A 11 21.03 15.78 23.75
CA PHE A 11 20.88 15.02 22.53
C PHE A 11 19.51 14.33 22.57
N ILE A 12 18.50 14.99 22.02
CA ILE A 12 17.26 14.32 21.64
C ILE A 12 17.61 13.36 20.50
N LEU A 13 17.78 12.09 20.83
CA LEU A 13 17.78 11.02 19.83
C LEU A 13 16.39 11.01 19.19
N ALA A 14 16.26 11.59 18.00
CA ALA A 14 15.15 11.28 17.12
C ALA A 14 15.30 9.80 16.74
N GLY A 15 14.57 8.93 17.43
CA GLY A 15 14.52 7.52 17.06
C GLY A 15 13.82 7.40 15.72
N CYS A 16 14.53 6.93 14.70
CA CYS A 16 13.89 6.54 13.44
C CYS A 16 12.84 5.47 13.74
N ASN A 17 11.58 5.80 13.54
CA ASN A 17 10.48 4.88 13.78
C ASN A 17 10.28 4.06 12.51
N ASN A 18 10.92 2.89 12.47
CA ASN A 18 10.77 1.92 11.39
C ASN A 18 9.59 1.01 11.71
N LYS A 19 8.64 0.92 10.78
CA LYS A 19 7.44 0.10 10.89
C LYS A 19 7.21 -0.67 9.60
N PHE A 20 6.87 -1.94 9.70
CA PHE A 20 6.35 -2.72 8.59
C PHE A 20 4.86 -2.93 8.79
N ILE A 21 4.08 -2.73 7.73
CA ILE A 21 2.63 -2.97 7.74
C ILE A 21 2.26 -3.97 6.65
N PHE A 22 1.22 -4.76 6.94
CA PHE A 22 0.62 -5.71 6.01
C PHE A 22 -0.89 -5.65 6.14
N LEU A 23 -1.58 -5.49 5.01
CA LEU A 23 -3.02 -5.49 4.90
C LEU A 23 -3.45 -6.49 3.83
N GLU A 24 -4.59 -7.15 4.03
CA GLU A 24 -5.16 -8.05 3.03
C GLU A 24 -6.68 -7.92 2.97
N GLY A 25 -7.26 -8.40 1.87
CA GLY A 25 -8.70 -8.42 1.66
C GLY A 25 -9.04 -9.11 0.36
N GLU A 26 -10.32 -9.38 0.14
CA GLU A 26 -10.77 -10.05 -1.06
C GLU A 26 -12.20 -9.69 -1.45
N SER A 27 -12.51 -9.99 -2.70
CA SER A 27 -13.83 -9.94 -3.34
C SER A 27 -14.09 -11.29 -4.01
N ASP A 28 -15.15 -11.39 -4.82
CA ASP A 28 -15.56 -12.64 -5.46
C ASP A 28 -14.44 -13.20 -6.35
N ASN A 29 -13.80 -12.35 -7.15
CA ASN A 29 -12.78 -12.80 -8.12
C ASN A 29 -11.35 -12.40 -7.75
N TRP A 30 -11.14 -11.47 -6.82
CA TRP A 30 -9.81 -10.96 -6.49
C TRP A 30 -9.44 -11.15 -5.03
N ARG A 31 -8.17 -11.51 -4.78
CA ARG A 31 -7.50 -11.35 -3.48
C ARG A 31 -6.45 -10.24 -3.61
N GLY A 32 -6.38 -9.37 -2.62
CA GLY A 32 -5.46 -8.25 -2.58
C GLY A 32 -4.61 -8.25 -1.32
N GLU A 33 -3.37 -7.82 -1.47
CA GLU A 33 -2.41 -7.64 -0.39
C GLU A 33 -1.73 -6.29 -0.58
N TYR A 34 -1.45 -5.60 0.53
CA TYR A 34 -0.62 -4.42 0.58
C TYR A 34 0.43 -4.58 1.68
N SER A 35 1.67 -4.26 1.36
CA SER A 35 2.79 -4.27 2.30
C SER A 35 3.56 -2.97 2.20
N ALA A 36 4.01 -2.41 3.31
CA ALA A 36 4.85 -1.22 3.26
C ALA A 36 5.89 -1.17 4.37
N ASN A 37 7.06 -0.63 4.00
CA ASN A 37 8.08 -0.21 4.95
C ASN A 37 7.94 1.30 5.15
N ILE A 38 7.71 1.70 6.41
CA ILE A 38 7.55 3.07 6.83
C ILE A 38 8.75 3.45 7.72
N THR A 39 9.43 4.53 7.37
CA THR A 39 10.50 5.13 8.17
C THR A 39 10.18 6.60 8.32
N ASP A 40 9.83 7.01 9.54
CA ASP A 40 9.42 8.38 9.87
C ASP A 40 8.23 8.87 8.99
N ASN A 41 8.49 9.72 8.00
CA ASN A 41 7.50 10.25 7.06
C ASN A 41 7.70 9.72 5.62
N THR A 42 8.46 8.64 5.48
CA THR A 42 8.75 7.99 4.21
C THR A 42 8.13 6.60 4.19
N GLU A 43 7.48 6.27 3.08
CA GLU A 43 6.79 5.00 2.88
C GLU A 43 7.17 4.40 1.53
N TYR A 44 7.43 3.09 1.53
CA TYR A 44 7.62 2.27 0.34
C TYR A 44 6.62 1.12 0.36
N GLY A 45 5.54 1.26 -0.40
CA GLY A 45 4.41 0.33 -0.43
C GLY A 45 4.34 -0.51 -1.69
N ASN A 46 3.84 -1.73 -1.58
CA ASN A 46 3.60 -2.65 -2.69
C ASN A 46 2.23 -3.29 -2.55
N TYR A 47 1.43 -3.16 -3.60
CA TYR A 47 0.16 -3.86 -3.78
C TYR A 47 0.34 -5.07 -4.69
N ILE A 48 -0.33 -6.17 -4.34
CA ILE A 48 -0.43 -7.38 -5.16
C ILE A 48 -1.90 -7.78 -5.21
N PHE A 49 -2.45 -7.89 -6.42
CA PHE A 49 -3.81 -8.39 -6.65
C PHE A 49 -3.75 -9.67 -7.48
N GLY A 50 -4.27 -10.76 -6.94
CA GLY A 50 -4.36 -12.05 -7.60
C GLY A 50 -5.80 -12.41 -7.96
N TYR A 51 -6.03 -12.75 -9.22
CA TYR A 51 -7.30 -13.30 -9.68
C TYR A 51 -7.45 -14.76 -9.22
N LYS A 52 -8.56 -15.07 -8.55
CA LYS A 52 -8.79 -16.35 -7.87
C LYS A 52 -8.95 -17.51 -8.84
N GLU A 53 -9.65 -17.30 -9.96
CA GLU A 53 -9.92 -18.33 -10.96
C GLU A 53 -8.94 -18.30 -12.15
N ALA A 54 -7.64 -18.26 -11.86
CA ALA A 54 -6.62 -18.21 -12.88
C ALA A 54 -6.57 -19.51 -13.71
N LYS A 55 -6.84 -19.41 -15.01
CA LYS A 55 -6.47 -20.44 -16.01
C LYS A 55 -5.12 -20.08 -16.62
N SER A 56 -4.44 -21.05 -17.25
CA SER A 56 -3.29 -20.74 -18.11
C SER A 56 -3.74 -19.74 -19.20
N ASP A 57 -2.93 -18.71 -19.43
CA ASP A 57 -3.12 -17.68 -20.48
C ASP A 57 -4.26 -16.66 -20.25
N ILE A 58 -4.63 -16.38 -18.99
CA ILE A 58 -5.58 -15.30 -18.70
C ILE A 58 -4.99 -13.92 -19.03
N SER A 59 -5.81 -13.05 -19.61
CA SER A 59 -5.51 -11.64 -19.82
C SER A 59 -6.77 -10.80 -19.60
N PHE A 60 -6.59 -9.56 -19.20
CA PHE A 60 -7.66 -8.61 -18.90
C PHE A 60 -7.61 -7.42 -19.85
N LYS A 61 -8.74 -6.99 -20.39
CA LYS A 61 -8.85 -5.73 -21.15
C LYS A 61 -9.35 -4.60 -20.26
N ASN A 62 -8.85 -3.40 -20.53
CA ASN A 62 -9.22 -2.16 -19.82
C ASN A 62 -9.12 -2.33 -18.29
N LEU A 63 -8.03 -2.94 -17.83
CA LEU A 63 -7.78 -3.14 -16.42
C LEU A 63 -7.55 -1.78 -15.76
N LYS A 64 -8.37 -1.45 -14.77
CA LYS A 64 -8.21 -0.29 -13.91
C LYS A 64 -8.24 -0.71 -12.44
N VAL A 65 -7.21 -0.38 -11.69
CA VAL A 65 -7.16 -0.52 -10.24
C VAL A 65 -7.13 0.87 -9.62
N THR A 66 -8.01 1.12 -8.66
CA THR A 66 -8.09 2.38 -7.91
C THR A 66 -8.04 2.07 -6.41
N ILE A 67 -7.13 2.73 -5.71
CA ILE A 67 -7.02 2.69 -4.24
C ILE A 67 -7.55 4.00 -3.67
N ASN A 68 -8.35 3.93 -2.60
CA ASN A 68 -8.91 5.06 -1.86
C ASN A 68 -9.45 6.16 -2.78
N ASP A 69 -10.34 5.79 -3.70
CA ASP A 69 -11.02 6.73 -4.61
C ASP A 69 -10.07 7.61 -5.45
N GLY A 70 -8.83 7.16 -5.72
CA GLY A 70 -7.90 7.80 -6.65
C GLY A 70 -6.54 8.19 -6.06
N GLU A 71 -6.30 7.91 -4.78
CA GLU A 71 -4.98 8.15 -4.15
C GLU A 71 -3.85 7.37 -4.85
N SER A 72 -4.16 6.19 -5.38
CA SER A 72 -3.25 5.44 -6.25
C SER A 72 -4.05 4.72 -7.33
N GLU A 73 -3.55 4.77 -8.56
CA GLU A 73 -4.22 4.16 -9.70
C GLU A 73 -3.25 3.44 -10.63
N LEU A 74 -3.72 2.33 -11.21
CA LEU A 74 -3.10 1.67 -12.35
C LEU A 74 -4.15 1.54 -13.44
N ASN A 75 -3.76 1.87 -14.67
CA ASN A 75 -4.60 1.73 -15.85
C ASN A 75 -3.79 0.98 -16.92
N ALA A 76 -4.37 -0.06 -17.51
CA ALA A 76 -3.78 -0.81 -18.60
C ALA A 76 -4.86 -1.21 -19.62
N GLU A 77 -4.64 -0.90 -20.89
CA GLU A 77 -5.56 -1.32 -21.97
C GLU A 77 -5.62 -2.86 -22.08
N LYS A 78 -4.49 -3.51 -21.83
CA LYS A 78 -4.37 -4.97 -21.74
C LYS A 78 -3.38 -5.32 -20.63
N HIS A 79 -3.74 -6.30 -19.79
CA HIS A 79 -2.86 -6.87 -18.77
C HIS A 79 -2.77 -8.38 -18.93
N GLU A 80 -1.55 -8.89 -19.04
CA GLU A 80 -1.29 -10.33 -19.17
C GLU A 80 -1.06 -10.97 -17.80
N GLY A 81 -1.66 -12.14 -17.59
CA GLY A 81 -1.52 -12.92 -16.37
C GLY A 81 -2.49 -12.53 -15.26
N ALA A 82 -2.63 -13.45 -14.29
CA ALA A 82 -3.59 -13.36 -13.20
C ALA A 82 -3.19 -12.40 -12.07
N THR A 83 -2.01 -11.79 -12.13
CA THR A 83 -1.46 -10.98 -11.03
C THR A 83 -1.15 -9.57 -11.48
N VAL A 84 -1.69 -8.60 -10.75
CA VAL A 84 -1.43 -7.16 -10.92
C VAL A 84 -0.54 -6.70 -9.77
N ARG A 85 0.50 -5.93 -10.07
CA ARG A 85 1.42 -5.38 -9.08
C ARG A 85 1.51 -3.87 -9.22
N MET A 86 1.47 -3.15 -8.10
CA MET A 86 1.64 -1.69 -8.05
C MET A 86 2.60 -1.33 -6.93
N SER A 87 3.63 -0.57 -7.24
CA SER A 87 4.52 -0.01 -6.23
C SER A 87 4.20 1.46 -6.01
N THR A 88 4.27 1.89 -4.76
CA THR A 88 4.05 3.27 -4.32
C THR A 88 5.24 3.69 -3.48
N SER A 89 5.64 4.95 -3.60
CA SER A 89 6.65 5.52 -2.74
C SER A 89 6.31 6.97 -2.46
N CYS A 90 6.59 7.38 -1.23
CA CYS A 90 6.30 8.74 -0.81
C CYS A 90 7.26 9.15 0.30
N SER A 91 7.70 10.41 0.29
CA SER A 91 8.55 10.98 1.32
C SER A 91 8.01 12.36 1.71
N GLY A 92 7.89 12.62 3.02
CA GLY A 92 7.32 13.86 3.52
C GLY A 92 5.78 13.91 3.52
N CYS A 93 5.11 12.76 3.42
CA CYS A 93 3.65 12.68 3.39
C CYS A 93 3.06 12.00 4.62
N SER A 94 1.73 12.02 4.72
CA SER A 94 1.03 11.15 5.66
C SER A 94 1.19 9.72 5.19
N VAL A 95 1.90 8.92 5.98
CA VAL A 95 2.05 7.48 5.77
C VAL A 95 0.74 6.76 6.05
N THR A 96 0.62 5.55 5.53
CA THR A 96 -0.54 4.68 5.67
C THR A 96 -0.83 4.39 7.15
N ASN A 97 -2.07 4.63 7.56
CA ASN A 97 -2.57 4.16 8.84
C ASN A 97 -3.10 2.73 8.70
N GLU A 98 -2.41 1.78 9.31
CA GLU A 98 -2.76 0.36 9.29
C GLU A 98 -4.08 0.01 10.00
N ASP A 99 -4.64 0.89 10.83
CA ASP A 99 -5.95 0.70 11.47
C ASP A 99 -7.11 1.16 10.56
N HIS A 100 -6.80 1.87 9.48
CA HIS A 100 -7.78 2.35 8.52
C HIS A 100 -7.84 1.41 7.30
N PRO A 101 -9.01 0.83 6.99
CA PRO A 101 -9.17 0.01 5.79
C PRO A 101 -8.88 0.81 4.51
N GLN A 102 -8.16 0.21 3.57
CA GLN A 102 -7.96 0.79 2.25
C GLN A 102 -9.02 0.24 1.28
N LYS A 103 -9.75 1.13 0.60
CA LYS A 103 -10.74 0.76 -0.39
C LYS A 103 -10.06 0.46 -1.71
N VAL A 104 -10.31 -0.72 -2.27
CA VAL A 104 -9.78 -1.15 -3.58
C VAL A 104 -10.95 -1.33 -4.53
N THR A 105 -10.85 -0.75 -5.72
CA THR A 105 -11.76 -1.04 -6.84
C THR A 105 -10.97 -1.55 -8.03
N ILE A 106 -11.32 -2.73 -8.54
CA ILE A 106 -10.73 -3.31 -9.74
C ILE A 106 -11.81 -3.40 -10.82
N LYS A 107 -11.51 -2.88 -12.01
CA LYS A 107 -12.36 -2.98 -13.21
C LYS A 107 -11.59 -3.70 -14.30
N TRP A 108 -12.24 -4.64 -14.99
CA TRP A 108 -11.64 -5.42 -16.07
C TRP A 108 -12.73 -6.02 -16.95
N ASP A 109 -12.53 -6.07 -18.27
CA ASP A 109 -13.46 -6.74 -19.21
C ASP A 109 -14.95 -6.34 -19.03
N GLY A 110 -15.21 -5.11 -18.59
CA GLY A 110 -16.55 -4.60 -18.28
C GLY A 110 -17.10 -4.96 -16.88
N ASN A 111 -16.39 -5.78 -16.10
CA ASN A 111 -16.68 -6.09 -14.70
C ASN A 111 -16.08 -5.03 -13.76
N ALA A 112 -16.61 -4.99 -12.54
CA ALA A 112 -16.11 -4.14 -11.46
C ALA A 112 -16.35 -4.80 -10.10
N GLU A 113 -15.33 -4.84 -9.26
CA GLU A 113 -15.41 -5.30 -7.86
C GLU A 113 -14.78 -4.29 -6.91
N THR A 114 -15.34 -4.20 -5.71
CA THR A 114 -14.83 -3.33 -4.64
C THR A 114 -14.71 -4.14 -3.35
N PHE A 115 -13.56 -4.02 -2.70
CA PHE A 115 -13.28 -4.64 -1.40
C PHE A 115 -12.34 -3.76 -0.58
N TYR A 116 -12.02 -4.20 0.64
CA TYR A 116 -11.21 -3.44 1.58
C TYR A 116 -10.02 -4.25 2.07
N LEU A 117 -8.82 -3.69 1.99
CA LEU A 117 -7.63 -4.23 2.64
C LEU A 117 -7.61 -3.78 4.10
N LYS A 118 -7.38 -4.71 5.02
CA LYS A 118 -7.37 -4.47 6.47
C LYS A 118 -6.25 -5.27 7.11
N ARG A 119 -5.82 -4.87 8.31
CA ARG A 119 -4.92 -5.70 9.12
C ARG A 119 -5.63 -7.00 9.50
N THR A 120 -4.94 -8.11 9.32
CA THR A 120 -5.38 -9.40 9.86
C THR A 120 -4.91 -9.51 11.31
N ASN A 121 -5.86 -9.73 12.23
CA ASN A 121 -5.56 -9.95 13.64
C ASN A 121 -4.91 -11.32 13.89
#